data_AF-A0A2D4P421-F1
#
_entry.id   AF-A0A2D4P421-F1
#
_cell.length_a   1.000
_cell.length_b   1.000
_cell.length_c   1.000
_cell.angle_alpha   90.00
_cell.angle_beta   90.00
_cell.angle_gamma   90.00
#
_symmetry.space_group_name_H-M   'P 1'
#
loop_
_entity.id
_entity.type
_entity.pdbx_description
1 polymer ?
#
loop_
_entity_poly.entity_id
_entity_poly.type
_entity_poly.pdbx_seq_one_letter_code
_entity_poly.pdbx_strand_id
1 'polypeptide(L)'
;ENDNAAWDHDNGMYSTQMYTQRVEQILASHNPREPIFLYLAYQAVHSPLQAPGKYYEHYRSINNINRRRYAAMLACLDEAIKNVTHALKRYGYYSNSVIIYSSDNGGQPTAGGNNWPLRGSKEDPVSTQCT
;
A
#
# COMPACT_ATOMS: atom_id res chain seq x y z
N GLU A 1 12.20 -9.46 14.88
CA GLU A 1 13.61 -9.05 15.06
C GLU A 1 14.50 -9.30 13.84
N ASN A 2 13.98 -9.79 12.70
CA ASN A 2 14.74 -9.89 11.42
C ASN A 2 13.98 -9.26 10.23
N ASP A 3 13.12 -8.28 10.50
CA ASP A 3 12.29 -7.63 9.48
C ASP A 3 13.09 -6.49 8.81
N ASN A 4 14.12 -6.86 8.05
CA ASN A 4 14.93 -5.89 7.32
C ASN A 4 14.22 -5.55 5.99
N ALA A 5 13.65 -4.34 5.93
CA ALA A 5 13.19 -3.77 4.67
C ALA A 5 14.37 -3.68 3.69
N ALA A 6 14.13 -3.94 2.41
CA ALA A 6 15.14 -3.72 1.38
C ALA A 6 15.44 -2.21 1.27
N TRP A 7 16.61 -1.77 1.76
CA TRP A 7 17.06 -0.37 1.69
C TRP A 7 17.99 -0.12 0.50
N ASP A 8 18.76 -1.14 0.08
CA ASP A 8 19.66 -1.12 -1.09
C ASP A 8 19.41 -2.35 -1.98
N HIS A 9 19.64 -2.18 -3.29
CA HIS A 9 19.40 -3.12 -4.39
C HIS A 9 19.38 -4.60 -3.98
N ASP A 10 18.20 -5.21 -4.17
CA ASP A 10 17.90 -6.64 -4.25
C ASP A 10 18.08 -7.53 -3.00
N ASN A 11 18.43 -6.99 -1.84
CA ASN A 11 18.51 -7.75 -0.59
C ASN A 11 17.49 -7.27 0.45
N GLY A 12 16.39 -8.01 0.61
CA GLY A 12 15.38 -7.78 1.65
C GLY A 12 13.95 -7.97 1.15
N MET A 13 12.98 -7.86 2.07
CA MET A 13 11.56 -7.91 1.71
C MET A 13 11.06 -6.53 1.30
N TYR A 14 10.24 -6.47 0.25
CA TYR A 14 9.57 -5.23 -0.13
C TYR A 14 8.66 -4.75 1.00
N SER A 15 8.77 -3.48 1.39
CA SER A 15 8.14 -2.97 2.63
C SER A 15 6.63 -3.21 2.68
N THR A 16 5.94 -3.08 1.55
CA THR A 16 4.51 -3.39 1.43
C THR A 16 4.19 -4.85 1.81
N GLN A 17 5.05 -5.80 1.43
CA GLN A 17 4.88 -7.21 1.80
C GLN A 17 5.26 -7.44 3.27
N MET A 18 6.35 -6.82 3.74
CA MET A 18 6.81 -6.93 5.12
C MET A 18 5.74 -6.44 6.12
N TYR A 19 5.15 -5.25 5.89
CA TYR A 19 4.09 -4.73 6.76
C TYR A 19 2.86 -5.63 6.77
N THR A 20 2.49 -6.16 5.60
CA THR A 20 1.36 -7.09 5.46
C THR A 20 1.60 -8.37 6.25
N GLN A 21 2.76 -9.00 6.09
CA GLN A 21 3.12 -10.21 6.85
C GLN A 21 3.12 -9.96 8.35
N ARG A 22 3.56 -8.78 8.80
CA ARG A 22 3.53 -8.43 10.22
C ARG A 22 2.11 -8.35 10.76
N VAL A 23 1.18 -7.77 10.01
CA VAL A 23 -0.24 -7.74 10.37
C VAL A 23 -0.83 -9.15 10.40
N GLU A 24 -0.53 -9.98 9.41
CA GLU A 24 -0.99 -11.39 9.39
C GLU A 24 -0.51 -12.16 10.63
N GLN A 25 0.75 -11.97 11.04
CA GLN A 25 1.30 -12.58 12.26
C GLN A 25 0.59 -12.10 13.53
N ILE A 26 0.31 -10.80 13.63
CA ILE A 26 -0.42 -10.23 14.78
C ILE A 26 -1.83 -10.83 14.85
N LEU A 27 -2.55 -10.89 13.73
CA LEU A 27 -3.89 -11.45 13.69
C LEU A 27 -3.90 -12.96 14.00
N ALA A 28 -2.86 -13.68 13.60
CA ALA A 28 -2.74 -15.12 13.86
C ALA A 28 -2.45 -15.45 15.33
N SER A 29 -1.71 -14.59 16.05
CA SER A 29 -1.34 -14.82 17.45
C SER A 29 -2.27 -14.16 18.47
N HIS A 30 -3.01 -13.13 18.06
CA HIS A 30 -3.94 -12.40 18.92
C HIS A 30 -5.28 -13.13 19.06
N ASN A 31 -5.95 -12.97 20.21
CA ASN A 31 -7.27 -13.54 20.48
C ASN A 31 -8.38 -12.67 19.84
N PRO A 32 -9.19 -13.17 18.89
CA PRO A 32 -10.21 -12.37 18.21
C PRO A 32 -11.37 -11.92 19.09
N ARG A 33 -11.48 -12.43 20.34
CA ARG A 33 -12.47 -11.96 21.32
C ARG A 33 -12.04 -10.67 22.02
N GLU A 34 -10.77 -10.31 21.94
CA GLU A 34 -10.25 -9.07 22.48
C GLU A 34 -10.20 -8.02 21.35
N PRO A 35 -10.71 -6.79 21.55
CA PRO A 35 -10.63 -5.75 20.54
C PRO A 35 -9.17 -5.37 20.25
N ILE A 36 -8.86 -5.16 18.96
CA ILE A 36 -7.55 -4.68 18.52
C ILE A 36 -7.70 -3.40 17.70
N PHE A 37 -6.75 -2.48 17.87
CA PHE A 37 -6.58 -1.32 17.00
C PHE A 37 -5.31 -1.49 16.17
N LEU A 38 -5.44 -1.39 14.85
CA LEU A 38 -4.33 -1.48 13.91
C LEU A 38 -4.24 -0.20 13.08
N TYR A 39 -3.10 0.47 13.15
CA TYR A 39 -2.75 1.56 12.25
C TYR A 39 -1.66 1.10 11.28
N LEU A 40 -2.04 0.95 10.01
CA LEU A 40 -1.18 0.40 8.96
C LEU A 40 -0.84 1.47 7.92
N ALA A 41 0.26 2.17 8.14
CA ALA A 41 0.76 3.21 7.25
C ALA A 41 1.75 2.63 6.23
N TYR A 42 1.26 2.23 5.06
CA TYR A 42 2.10 1.74 3.97
C TYR A 42 3.01 2.85 3.42
N GLN A 43 4.24 2.47 3.06
CA GLN A 43 5.15 3.36 2.32
C GLN A 43 4.72 3.50 0.85
N ALA A 44 4.13 2.46 0.28
CA ALA A 44 3.54 2.54 -1.07
C ALA A 44 2.35 3.52 -1.04
N VAL A 45 2.18 4.37 -2.04
CA VAL A 45 2.85 4.43 -3.35
C VAL A 45 3.81 5.63 -3.47
N HIS A 46 4.47 6.02 -2.38
CA HIS A 46 5.44 7.11 -2.37
C HIS A 46 6.70 6.75 -3.16
N SER A 47 7.41 7.75 -3.69
CA SER A 47 8.73 7.54 -4.29
C SER A 47 9.76 7.01 -3.28
N PRO A 48 10.80 6.27 -3.70
CA PRO A 48 11.17 5.91 -5.07
C PRO A 48 10.20 4.91 -5.72
N LEU A 49 10.02 5.03 -7.04
CA LEU A 49 9.07 4.22 -7.80
C LEU A 49 9.61 2.81 -8.07
N GLN A 50 9.46 1.93 -7.08
CA GLN A 50 9.98 0.56 -7.07
C GLN A 50 8.86 -0.41 -6.71
N ALA A 51 8.67 -1.45 -7.51
CA ALA A 51 7.77 -2.57 -7.26
C ALA A 51 8.45 -3.90 -7.64
N PRO A 52 8.03 -5.03 -7.05
CA PRO A 52 8.47 -6.35 -7.49
C PRO A 52 8.12 -6.61 -8.97
N GLY A 53 9.02 -7.33 -9.67
CA GLY A 53 8.95 -7.55 -11.12
C GLY A 53 7.58 -8.00 -11.66
N LYS A 54 6.91 -8.90 -10.95
CA LYS A 54 5.61 -9.47 -11.34
C LYS A 54 4.52 -8.43 -11.59
N TYR A 55 4.59 -7.26 -10.93
CA TYR A 55 3.55 -6.25 -11.03
C TYR A 55 3.66 -5.37 -12.28
N TYR A 56 4.81 -5.33 -12.97
CA TYR A 56 4.96 -4.50 -14.17
C TYR A 56 4.27 -5.08 -15.40
N GLU A 57 4.08 -6.40 -15.45
CA GLU A 57 3.58 -7.14 -16.61
C GLU A 57 2.23 -6.60 -17.11
N HIS A 58 1.32 -6.33 -16.19
CA HIS A 58 -0.02 -5.85 -16.50
C HIS A 58 -0.07 -4.41 -17.03
N TYR A 59 1.00 -3.63 -16.84
CA TYR A 59 1.02 -2.19 -17.14
C TYR A 59 1.97 -1.82 -18.29
N ARG A 60 2.48 -2.82 -19.03
CA ARG A 60 3.42 -2.61 -20.16
C ARG A 60 2.91 -1.63 -21.22
N SER A 61 1.59 -1.51 -21.40
CA SER A 61 0.95 -0.58 -22.35
C SER A 61 0.98 0.89 -21.91
N ILE A 62 1.28 1.20 -20.64
CA ILE A 62 1.36 2.58 -20.15
C ILE A 62 2.68 3.20 -20.63
N ASN A 63 2.63 4.09 -21.61
CA ASN A 63 3.84 4.71 -22.19
C ASN A 63 4.65 5.54 -21.19
N ASN A 64 3.99 6.28 -20.29
CA ASN A 64 4.68 7.07 -19.28
C ASN A 64 5.32 6.14 -18.22
N ILE A 65 6.66 6.14 -18.14
CA ILE A 65 7.40 5.22 -17.28
C ILE A 65 7.10 5.39 -15.79
N ASN A 66 6.93 6.62 -15.31
CA ASN A 66 6.62 6.89 -13.90
C ASN A 66 5.20 6.39 -13.58
N ARG A 67 4.23 6.65 -14.46
CA ARG A 67 2.87 6.14 -14.30
C ARG A 67 2.82 4.62 -14.32
N ARG A 68 3.62 3.98 -15.18
CA ARG A 68 3.74 2.52 -15.25
C ARG A 68 4.28 1.94 -13.94
N ARG A 69 5.35 2.52 -13.39
CA ARG A 69 5.94 2.10 -12.12
C ARG A 69 5.00 2.35 -10.94
N TYR A 70 4.36 3.51 -10.91
CA TYR A 70 3.34 3.86 -9.93
C TYR A 70 2.17 2.86 -9.93
N ALA A 71 1.66 2.49 -11.12
CA ALA A 71 0.60 1.49 -11.26
C ALA A 71 1.03 0.11 -10.73
N ALA A 72 2.27 -0.30 -10.98
CA ALA A 72 2.83 -1.54 -10.44
C ALA A 72 2.92 -1.53 -8.90
N MET A 73 3.35 -0.40 -8.30
CA MET A 73 3.34 -0.25 -6.84
C MET A 73 1.92 -0.32 -6.27
N LEU A 74 0.97 0.35 -6.91
CA LEU A 74 -0.42 0.37 -6.51
C LEU A 74 -1.05 -1.03 -6.57
N ALA A 75 -0.72 -1.82 -7.60
CA ALA A 75 -1.14 -3.22 -7.69
C ALA A 75 -0.58 -4.09 -6.56
N CYS A 76 0.67 -3.84 -6.14
CA CYS A 76 1.25 -4.51 -4.99
C CYS A 76 0.53 -4.12 -3.68
N LEU A 77 0.15 -2.85 -3.54
CA LEU A 77 -0.62 -2.37 -2.39
C LEU A 77 -2.03 -2.98 -2.36
N ASP A 78 -2.71 -3.09 -3.50
CA ASP A 78 -4.02 -3.76 -3.61
C ASP A 78 -3.94 -5.24 -3.19
N GLU A 79 -2.93 -5.98 -3.66
CA GLU A 79 -2.69 -7.36 -3.23
C GLU A 79 -2.44 -7.45 -1.71
N ALA A 80 -1.71 -6.50 -1.14
CA ALA A 80 -1.47 -6.42 0.29
C ALA A 80 -2.75 -6.18 1.10
N ILE A 81 -3.62 -5.26 0.66
CA ILE A 81 -4.93 -5.00 1.29
C ILE A 81 -5.82 -6.25 1.22
N LYS A 82 -5.84 -6.94 0.07
CA LYS A 82 -6.53 -8.22 -0.08
C LYS A 82 -6.02 -9.24 0.96
N ASN A 83 -4.71 -9.36 1.14
CA ASN A 83 -4.13 -10.31 2.11
C ASN A 83 -4.51 -9.95 3.56
N VAL A 84 -4.45 -8.67 3.95
CA VAL A 84 -4.91 -8.21 5.27
C VAL A 84 -6.39 -8.53 5.48
N THR A 85 -7.25 -8.20 4.52
CA THR A 85 -8.70 -8.48 4.63
C THR A 85 -9.00 -9.98 4.66
N HIS A 86 -8.23 -10.80 3.94
CA HIS A 86 -8.31 -12.26 4.02
C HIS A 86 -7.87 -12.79 5.38
N ALA A 87 -6.80 -12.25 5.96
CA ALA A 87 -6.35 -12.62 7.30
C ALA A 87 -7.39 -12.25 8.38
N LEU A 88 -7.98 -11.05 8.30
CA LEU A 88 -9.08 -10.64 9.17
C LEU A 88 -10.26 -11.63 9.10
N LYS A 89 -10.61 -12.10 7.90
CA LYS A 89 -11.67 -13.12 7.72
C LYS A 89 -11.25 -14.47 8.30
N ARG A 90 -10.04 -14.92 7.97
CA ARG A 90 -9.49 -16.22 8.37
C ARG A 90 -9.40 -16.36 9.89
N TYR A 91 -8.98 -15.31 10.59
CA TYR A 91 -8.77 -15.32 12.03
C TYR A 91 -9.95 -14.78 12.84
N GLY A 92 -11.09 -14.51 12.19
CA GLY A 92 -12.35 -14.20 12.88
C GLY A 92 -12.54 -12.75 13.33
N TYR A 93 -11.73 -11.81 12.83
CA TYR A 93 -11.84 -10.37 13.15
C TYR A 93 -12.84 -9.63 12.25
N TYR A 94 -13.06 -10.11 11.03
CA TYR A 94 -13.70 -9.32 9.97
C TYR A 94 -15.16 -8.93 10.25
N SER A 95 -15.96 -9.81 10.86
CA SER A 95 -17.40 -9.57 11.07
C SER A 95 -17.72 -8.45 12.06
N ASN A 96 -16.77 -8.09 12.92
CA ASN A 96 -16.92 -7.03 13.92
C ASN A 96 -15.77 -6.01 13.83
N SER A 97 -15.39 -5.64 12.60
CA SER A 97 -14.34 -4.65 12.33
C SER A 97 -14.91 -3.45 11.59
N VAL A 98 -14.43 -2.26 11.94
CA VAL A 98 -14.55 -1.05 11.10
C VAL A 98 -13.21 -0.89 10.37
N ILE A 99 -13.24 -0.93 9.05
CA ILE A 99 -12.04 -0.81 8.21
C ILE A 99 -12.11 0.54 7.49
N ILE A 100 -11.09 1.38 7.72
CA ILE A 100 -10.94 2.67 7.06
C ILE A 100 -9.70 2.58 6.18
N TYR A 101 -9.85 2.96 4.91
CA TYR A 101 -8.76 3.13 3.97
C TYR A 101 -8.74 4.58 3.51
N SER A 102 -7.58 5.21 3.56
CA SER A 102 -7.40 6.62 3.18
C SER A 102 -5.97 6.81 2.67
N SER A 103 -5.80 7.73 1.74
CA SER A 103 -4.49 8.33 1.47
C SER A 103 -4.18 9.43 2.50
N ASP A 104 -2.90 9.76 2.67
CA ASP A 104 -2.42 10.85 3.53
C ASP A 104 -2.54 12.23 2.85
N ASN A 105 -2.39 12.29 1.53
CA ASN A 105 -2.52 13.50 0.71
C ASN A 105 -2.85 13.16 -0.76
N GLY A 106 -3.09 14.18 -1.60
CA GLY A 106 -3.24 14.00 -3.05
C GLY A 106 -1.99 13.41 -3.72
N GLY A 107 -2.15 12.83 -4.90
CA GLY A 107 -1.04 12.25 -5.66
C GLY A 107 -0.03 13.29 -6.18
N GLN A 108 1.19 12.84 -6.46
CA GLN A 108 2.25 13.63 -7.09
C GLN A 108 2.39 13.27 -8.59
N PRO A 109 1.92 14.11 -9.54
CA PRO A 109 1.95 13.80 -10.98
C PRO A 109 3.34 13.55 -11.55
N THR A 110 4.36 14.26 -11.05
CA THR A 110 5.76 14.05 -11.45
C THR A 110 6.28 12.66 -11.06
N ALA A 111 5.70 12.05 -10.02
CA ALA A 111 5.96 10.68 -9.57
C ALA A 111 4.87 9.68 -10.04
N GLY A 112 4.09 9.99 -11.08
CA GLY A 112 3.12 9.08 -11.67
C GLY A 112 1.73 9.06 -10.99
N GLY A 113 1.52 9.85 -9.94
CA GLY A 113 0.20 10.10 -9.37
C GLY A 113 -0.75 10.78 -10.38
N ASN A 114 -2.06 10.72 -10.13
CA ASN A 114 -3.04 11.43 -10.96
C ASN A 114 -4.23 11.82 -10.08
N ASN A 115 -4.56 13.12 -10.07
CA ASN A 115 -5.63 13.68 -9.26
C ASN A 115 -6.83 14.12 -10.09
N TRP A 116 -6.87 13.81 -11.39
CA TRP A 116 -7.98 14.17 -12.27
C TRP A 116 -9.33 13.71 -11.66
N PRO A 117 -10.37 14.57 -11.63
CA PRO A 117 -10.47 15.91 -12.22
C PRO A 117 -10.09 17.07 -11.29
N LEU A 118 -9.57 16.78 -10.10
CA LEU A 118 -9.19 17.79 -9.11
C LEU A 118 -7.96 18.60 -9.57
N ARG A 119 -7.88 19.85 -9.08
CA ARG A 119 -6.74 20.73 -9.34
C ARG A 119 -5.67 20.53 -8.26
N GLY A 120 -4.40 20.61 -8.67
CA GLY A 120 -3.24 20.57 -7.78
C GLY A 120 -2.62 19.18 -7.62
N SER A 121 -1.61 19.10 -6.76
CA SER A 121 -0.89 17.89 -6.35
C SER A 121 -0.51 17.92 -4.87
N LYS A 122 0.24 16.90 -4.43
CA LYS A 122 1.01 16.99 -3.18
C LYS A 122 1.79 18.31 -3.14
N GLU A 123 1.83 18.92 -1.96
CA GLU A 123 2.43 20.25 -1.66
C GLU A 123 1.69 21.48 -2.23
N ASP A 124 0.68 21.32 -3.09
CA ASP A 124 -0.07 22.49 -3.58
C ASP A 124 -1.05 23.02 -2.52
N PRO A 125 -1.16 24.35 -2.36
CA PRO A 125 -2.14 24.96 -1.46
C PRO A 125 -3.58 24.88 -1.99
N VAL A 126 -3.77 24.46 -3.25
CA VAL A 126 -5.09 24.26 -3.89
C VAL A 126 -5.48 22.79 -3.76
N SER A 127 -6.71 22.55 -3.27
CA SER A 127 -7.16 21.26 -2.74
C SER A 127 -7.03 20.08 -3.71
N THR A 128 -6.13 19.16 -3.39
CA THR A 128 -6.22 17.73 -3.73
C THR A 128 -6.69 16.88 -2.55
N GLN A 129 -7.44 17.49 -1.62
CA GLN A 129 -7.85 16.82 -0.39
C GLN A 129 -8.83 15.68 -0.67
N CYS A 130 -8.34 14.48 -0.39
CA CYS A 130 -9.06 13.22 -0.14
C CYS A 130 -9.68 12.53 -1.36
N THR A 131 -8.92 11.57 -1.92
CA THR A 131 -9.47 10.28 -2.38
C THR A 131 -9.10 9.20 -1.38
#